data_AF-A0A4R0IMT4-F1
#
_entry.id   AF-A0A4R0IMT4-F1
#
_cell.length_a   1.000
_cell.length_b   1.000
_cell.length_c   1.000
_cell.angle_alpha   90.00
_cell.angle_beta   90.00
_cell.angle_gamma   90.00
#
_symmetry.space_group_name_H-M   'P 1'
#
loop_
_entity.id
_entity.type
_entity.pdbx_description
1 polymer ?
#
loop_
_entity_poly.entity_id
_entity_poly.type
_entity_poly.pdbx_seq_one_letter_code
_entity_poly.pdbx_strand_id
1 'polypeptide(L)'
;MSRHSRRTPDTDLVGGSGRLLIAPITITATKPLLPSHAKGLFWVDVAYRATRRVADVDYHWSSRLPHLAGQTVRFWEYLDRTSGAVDYARWSEDELGQAYVRFHTEPEPRTYEEIRPYVERAETDGWVHPASRRLLQCWKEQLELLGVVDPGLERNQPLALSIDGLIEQLGQAGLVLDHRRFGGPAYLDGTRWGLPLRPGISADGHANYVVMLLRDLLPIVGDYSAVLMIHDQEVTADYVLLARILEAFGGTIVRMPLARVPIEGTVQSSRYGGWAGVTLRELIAACRQDFSDDACRLGMRMYFIAMLQRAASDSFRLDLLRRAVARAERILESADDRADAKDLVRHQTEYGWVDPYQLTADLLSRRRPPGQALLRAVYL
;
A
#
# COMPACT_ATOMS: atom_id res chain seq x y z
N MET A 1 55.39 -1.24 16.52
CA MET A 1 54.07 -1.72 16.97
C MET A 1 53.20 -0.51 17.26
N SER A 2 52.47 -0.04 16.24
CA SER A 2 51.73 1.23 16.27
C SER A 2 50.28 1.00 16.72
N ARG A 3 49.87 1.69 17.79
CA ARG A 3 48.50 1.71 18.30
C ARG A 3 47.62 2.52 17.33
N HIS A 4 46.71 1.87 16.63
CA HIS A 4 45.63 2.54 15.91
C HIS A 4 44.46 2.77 16.88
N SER A 5 44.36 4.02 17.32
CA SER A 5 43.20 4.60 17.97
C SER A 5 41.99 4.51 17.04
N ARG A 6 41.03 3.62 17.35
CA ARG A 6 39.71 3.63 16.72
C ARG A 6 38.96 4.86 17.22
N ARG A 7 38.81 5.87 16.36
CA ARG A 7 37.75 6.87 16.51
C ARG A 7 36.42 6.13 16.39
N THR A 8 35.68 6.09 17.48
CA THR A 8 34.22 5.93 17.46
C THR A 8 33.64 7.11 16.66
N PRO A 9 32.77 6.87 15.67
CA PRO A 9 31.92 7.94 15.18
C PRO A 9 31.01 8.35 16.34
N ASP A 10 31.03 9.63 16.70
CA ASP A 10 29.92 10.25 17.40
C ASP A 10 28.68 10.03 16.53
N THR A 11 27.89 9.04 16.90
CA THR A 11 26.47 9.02 16.55
C THR A 11 25.83 10.07 17.43
N ASP A 12 25.94 11.33 16.99
CA ASP A 12 24.89 12.31 17.28
C ASP A 12 23.60 11.67 16.80
N LEU A 13 22.87 11.05 17.72
CA LEU A 13 21.48 10.71 17.56
C LEU A 13 20.80 12.05 17.31
N VAL A 14 20.64 12.40 16.03
CA VAL A 14 19.73 13.44 15.59
C VAL A 14 18.35 12.96 15.98
N GLY A 15 17.98 13.20 17.24
CA GLY A 15 16.61 13.32 17.69
C GLY A 15 16.02 14.56 17.04
N GLY A 16 15.91 14.51 15.71
CA GLY A 16 15.12 15.47 14.97
C GLY A 16 13.67 15.18 15.30
N SER A 17 13.01 16.13 15.96
CA SER A 17 11.56 16.21 16.13
C SER A 17 10.85 16.42 14.79
N GLY A 18 11.24 15.65 13.78
CA GLY A 18 10.72 15.73 12.42
C GLY A 18 9.54 14.80 12.25
N ARG A 19 8.58 15.24 11.44
CA ARG A 19 7.39 14.47 11.09
C ARG A 19 7.76 13.38 10.09
N LEU A 20 7.23 12.18 10.28
CA LEU A 20 7.40 11.05 9.37
C LEU A 20 6.20 10.94 8.41
N LEU A 21 6.43 10.41 7.21
CA LEU A 21 5.35 10.07 6.28
C LEU A 21 5.35 8.57 6.00
N ILE A 22 4.21 7.90 6.14
CA ILE A 22 4.00 6.55 5.61
C ILE A 22 3.15 6.67 4.34
N ALA A 23 3.73 6.28 3.21
CA ALA A 23 3.12 6.39 1.87
C ALA A 23 3.14 5.01 1.18
N PRO A 24 2.14 4.14 1.42
CA PRO A 24 2.11 2.83 0.79
C PRO A 24 1.65 2.89 -0.67
N ILE A 25 1.95 1.83 -1.42
CA ILE A 25 1.29 1.59 -2.70
C ILE A 25 -0.21 1.37 -2.48
N THR A 26 -1.02 2.14 -3.20
CA THR A 26 -2.48 2.05 -3.12
C THR A 26 -3.01 0.91 -3.96
N ILE A 27 -4.14 0.34 -3.54
CA ILE A 27 -4.78 -0.79 -4.23
C ILE A 27 -5.87 -0.27 -5.17
N THR A 28 -5.92 -0.80 -6.39
CA THR A 28 -6.97 -0.45 -7.35
C THR A 28 -8.28 -1.18 -7.04
N ALA A 29 -9.35 -0.41 -6.84
CA ALA A 29 -10.71 -0.88 -6.60
C ALA A 29 -11.38 -1.43 -7.89
N THR A 30 -10.85 -2.53 -8.42
CA THR A 30 -11.43 -3.29 -9.54
C THR A 30 -11.72 -4.76 -9.20
N LYS A 31 -11.41 -5.21 -7.99
CA LYS A 31 -11.48 -6.62 -7.56
C LYS A 31 -11.63 -6.74 -6.04
N PRO A 32 -11.97 -7.90 -5.48
CA PRO A 32 -11.93 -8.13 -4.04
C PRO A 32 -10.52 -7.94 -3.42
N LEU A 33 -10.48 -7.69 -2.11
CA LEU A 33 -9.22 -7.77 -1.35
C LEU A 33 -8.78 -9.24 -1.23
N LEU A 34 -7.49 -9.48 -1.47
CA LEU A 34 -6.85 -10.80 -1.50
C LEU A 34 -5.74 -10.86 -0.43
N PRO A 35 -5.15 -12.04 -0.14
CA PRO A 35 -4.15 -12.19 0.92
C PRO A 35 -2.96 -11.21 0.79
N SER A 36 -2.49 -10.93 -0.44
CA SER A 36 -1.44 -9.93 -0.68
C SER A 36 -1.88 -8.51 -0.32
N HIS A 37 -3.14 -8.13 -0.60
CA HIS A 37 -3.68 -6.83 -0.23
C HIS A 37 -3.84 -6.71 1.29
N ALA A 38 -4.38 -7.75 1.93
CA ALA A 38 -4.55 -7.82 3.38
C ALA A 38 -3.19 -7.70 4.09
N LYS A 39 -2.16 -8.39 3.59
CA LYS A 39 -0.78 -8.24 4.07
C LYS A 39 -0.33 -6.78 4.02
N GLY A 40 -0.41 -6.13 2.87
CA GLY A 40 -0.03 -4.71 2.74
C GLY A 40 -0.75 -3.80 3.73
N LEU A 41 -2.08 -3.94 3.83
CA LEU A 41 -2.91 -3.13 4.71
C LEU A 41 -2.56 -3.33 6.20
N PHE A 42 -2.37 -4.58 6.65
CA PHE A 42 -2.00 -4.86 8.05
C PHE A 42 -0.60 -4.36 8.40
N TRP A 43 0.37 -4.50 7.48
CA TRP A 43 1.72 -3.99 7.70
C TRP A 43 1.71 -2.46 7.86
N VAL A 44 1.00 -1.75 6.99
CA VAL A 44 0.87 -0.30 7.07
C VAL A 44 0.13 0.13 8.34
N ASP A 45 -1.00 -0.51 8.67
CA ASP A 45 -1.80 -0.20 9.85
C ASP A 45 -0.98 -0.34 11.13
N VAL A 46 -0.27 -1.46 11.31
CA VAL A 46 0.58 -1.68 12.50
C VAL A 46 1.77 -0.72 12.51
N ALA A 47 2.43 -0.49 11.37
CA ALA A 47 3.53 0.47 11.30
C ALA A 47 3.07 1.88 11.70
N TYR A 48 1.93 2.34 11.16
CA TYR A 48 1.35 3.64 11.49
C TYR A 48 0.92 3.72 12.96
N ARG A 49 0.10 2.77 13.43
CA ARG A 49 -0.43 2.75 14.80
C ARG A 49 0.67 2.65 15.84
N ALA A 50 1.73 1.88 15.60
CA ALA A 50 2.85 1.79 16.52
C ALA A 50 3.71 3.05 16.49
N THR A 51 4.01 3.57 15.29
CA THR A 51 4.86 4.77 15.13
C THR A 51 4.23 6.00 15.76
N ARG A 52 2.91 6.22 15.59
CA ARG A 52 2.19 7.36 16.21
C ARG A 52 2.18 7.37 17.74
N ARG A 53 2.65 6.30 18.40
CA ARG A 53 2.81 6.26 19.86
C ARG A 53 4.13 6.84 20.33
N VAL A 54 5.10 6.97 19.43
CA VAL A 54 6.50 7.29 19.75
C VAL A 54 7.10 8.38 18.85
N ALA A 55 6.44 8.75 17.76
CA ALA A 55 6.84 9.81 16.83
C ALA A 55 5.61 10.50 16.21
N ASP A 56 5.81 11.71 15.68
CA ASP A 56 4.83 12.37 14.82
C ASP A 56 4.87 11.76 13.42
N VAL A 57 3.73 11.27 12.94
CA VAL A 57 3.64 10.52 11.68
C VAL A 57 2.32 10.76 10.99
N ASP A 58 2.41 10.99 9.68
CA ASP A 58 1.27 11.00 8.78
C ASP A 58 1.14 9.70 8.03
N TYR A 59 -0.11 9.36 7.73
CA TYR A 59 -0.45 8.30 6.80
C TYR A 59 -1.06 8.93 5.54
N HIS A 60 -0.29 8.91 4.45
CA HIS A 60 -0.71 9.40 3.15
C HIS A 60 -1.23 8.26 2.27
N TRP A 61 -2.51 8.32 1.94
CA TRP A 61 -3.16 7.39 1.01
C TRP A 61 -3.95 8.18 -0.01
N SER A 62 -3.49 8.15 -1.27
CA SER A 62 -4.19 8.83 -2.35
C SER A 62 -5.09 7.87 -3.11
N SER A 63 -6.38 7.96 -2.83
CA SER A 63 -7.45 7.23 -3.52
C SER A 63 -7.51 7.54 -5.03
N ARG A 64 -7.00 8.71 -5.45
CA ARG A 64 -7.06 9.17 -6.84
C ARG A 64 -5.99 8.53 -7.73
N LEU A 65 -4.81 8.23 -7.18
CA LEU A 65 -3.73 7.54 -7.89
C LEU A 65 -4.19 6.27 -8.64
N PRO A 66 -4.84 5.28 -7.99
CA PRO A 66 -5.24 4.05 -8.66
C PRO A 66 -6.38 4.28 -9.66
N HIS A 67 -7.19 5.32 -9.50
CA HIS A 67 -8.29 5.65 -10.41
C HIS A 67 -7.80 6.20 -11.74
N LEU A 68 -6.73 6.99 -11.73
CA LEU A 68 -6.12 7.56 -12.92
C LEU A 68 -5.16 6.61 -13.64
N ALA A 69 -4.87 5.44 -13.05
CA ALA A 69 -4.12 4.40 -13.74
C ALA A 69 -4.92 3.86 -14.94
N GLY A 70 -4.28 3.73 -16.11
CA GLY A 70 -4.96 3.36 -17.35
C GLY A 70 -5.74 2.07 -17.34
N GLN A 71 -5.33 1.13 -16.49
CA GLN A 71 -6.06 -0.10 -16.31
C GLN A 71 -7.46 0.12 -15.72
N THR A 72 -7.62 1.08 -14.81
CA THR A 72 -8.86 1.36 -14.08
C THR A 72 -9.87 2.05 -14.98
N VAL A 73 -9.46 3.11 -15.67
CA VAL A 73 -10.32 3.83 -16.62
C VAL A 73 -10.73 2.94 -17.79
N ARG A 74 -9.85 2.05 -18.27
CA ARG A 74 -10.24 1.03 -19.27
C ARG A 74 -11.28 0.05 -18.74
N PHE A 75 -11.17 -0.35 -17.47
CA PHE A 75 -12.19 -1.20 -16.86
C PHE A 75 -13.53 -0.47 -16.69
N TRP A 76 -13.52 0.83 -16.38
CA TRP A 76 -14.75 1.63 -16.31
C TRP A 76 -15.44 1.78 -17.67
N GLU A 77 -14.68 2.06 -18.72
CA GLU A 77 -15.21 2.03 -20.10
C GLU A 77 -15.84 0.68 -20.42
N TYR A 78 -15.14 -0.41 -20.10
CA TYR A 78 -15.63 -1.77 -20.35
C TYR A 78 -16.97 -2.02 -19.66
N LEU A 79 -17.08 -1.61 -18.40
CA LEU A 79 -18.30 -1.76 -17.61
C LEU A 79 -19.46 -0.97 -18.20
N ASP A 80 -19.26 0.30 -18.57
CA ASP A 80 -20.33 1.11 -19.16
C ASP A 80 -20.77 0.58 -20.53
N ARG A 81 -19.83 0.11 -21.35
CA ARG A 81 -20.12 -0.48 -22.66
C ARG A 81 -20.85 -1.82 -22.57
N THR A 82 -20.46 -2.68 -21.63
CA THR A 82 -21.02 -4.04 -21.55
C THR A 82 -22.15 -4.19 -20.54
N SER A 83 -22.33 -3.23 -19.63
CA SER A 83 -23.23 -3.31 -18.49
C SER A 83 -23.72 -1.93 -17.99
N GLY A 84 -23.70 -0.88 -18.81
CA GLY A 84 -23.95 0.50 -18.36
C GLY A 84 -25.35 0.80 -17.79
N ALA A 85 -26.35 -0.03 -18.03
CA ALA A 85 -27.70 0.12 -17.44
C ALA A 85 -27.86 -0.55 -16.07
N VAL A 86 -26.77 -1.06 -15.48
CA VAL A 86 -26.82 -1.87 -14.26
C VAL A 86 -26.65 -1.01 -12.99
N ASP A 87 -27.45 -1.33 -11.98
CA ASP A 87 -27.26 -0.81 -10.62
C ASP A 87 -26.12 -1.55 -9.90
N TYR A 88 -24.90 -1.03 -10.04
CA TYR A 88 -23.71 -1.60 -9.39
C TYR A 88 -23.76 -1.60 -7.86
N ALA A 89 -24.64 -0.82 -7.21
CA ALA A 89 -24.75 -0.84 -5.76
C ALA A 89 -25.22 -2.20 -5.22
N ARG A 90 -25.91 -2.99 -6.05
CA ARG A 90 -26.40 -4.33 -5.71
C ARG A 90 -25.39 -5.44 -5.98
N TRP A 91 -24.30 -5.13 -6.67
CA TRP A 91 -23.28 -6.14 -6.97
C TRP A 91 -22.46 -6.45 -5.73
N SER A 92 -22.16 -7.73 -5.58
CA SER A 92 -21.13 -8.25 -4.68
C SER A 92 -19.73 -7.98 -5.23
N GLU A 93 -18.73 -8.05 -4.35
CA GLU A 93 -17.33 -7.95 -4.77
C GLU A 93 -16.92 -9.07 -5.71
N ASP A 94 -17.54 -10.26 -5.58
CA ASP A 94 -17.26 -11.40 -6.47
C ASP A 94 -17.78 -11.13 -7.87
N GLU A 95 -19.01 -10.60 -8.01
CA GLU A 95 -19.56 -10.22 -9.32
C GLU A 95 -18.70 -9.15 -10.00
N LEU A 96 -18.25 -8.15 -9.24
CA LEU A 96 -17.34 -7.10 -9.72
C LEU A 96 -15.97 -7.69 -10.11
N GLY A 97 -15.43 -8.60 -9.30
CA GLY A 97 -14.21 -9.33 -9.61
C GLY A 97 -14.33 -10.17 -10.88
N GLN A 98 -15.46 -10.86 -11.07
CA GLN A 98 -15.72 -11.64 -12.29
C GLN A 98 -15.86 -10.76 -13.53
N ALA A 99 -16.47 -9.58 -13.41
CA ALA A 99 -16.47 -8.61 -14.49
C ALA A 99 -15.04 -8.15 -14.86
N TYR A 100 -14.17 -7.99 -13.85
CA TYR A 100 -12.77 -7.67 -14.09
C TYR A 100 -12.01 -8.82 -14.77
N VAL A 101 -12.29 -10.09 -14.45
CA VAL A 101 -11.74 -11.24 -15.22
C VAL A 101 -12.15 -11.15 -16.69
N ARG A 102 -13.44 -10.94 -16.96
CA ARG A 102 -13.97 -10.84 -18.33
C ARG A 102 -13.32 -9.69 -19.11
N PHE A 103 -13.11 -8.54 -18.46
CA PHE A 103 -12.37 -7.42 -19.05
C PHE A 103 -10.98 -7.83 -19.55
N HIS A 104 -10.23 -8.65 -18.80
CA HIS A 104 -8.89 -9.11 -19.21
C HIS A 104 -8.91 -10.16 -20.33
N THR A 105 -10.07 -10.67 -20.69
CA THR A 105 -10.23 -11.58 -21.84
C THR A 105 -10.57 -10.83 -23.13
N GLU A 106 -10.75 -9.50 -23.10
CA GLU A 106 -10.98 -8.72 -24.31
C GLU A 106 -9.72 -8.66 -25.19
N PRO A 107 -9.85 -8.91 -26.52
CA PRO A 107 -8.71 -9.08 -27.41
C PRO A 107 -7.98 -7.76 -27.73
N GLU A 108 -8.64 -6.61 -27.63
CA GLU A 108 -8.04 -5.32 -27.95
C GLU A 108 -8.31 -4.27 -26.86
N PRO A 109 -7.26 -3.67 -26.27
CA PRO A 109 -7.44 -2.57 -25.36
C PRO A 109 -7.88 -1.31 -26.11
N ARG A 110 -8.87 -0.61 -25.54
CA ARG A 110 -9.34 0.68 -26.04
C ARG A 110 -8.24 1.72 -26.14
N THR A 111 -8.38 2.57 -27.15
CA THR A 111 -7.52 3.73 -27.41
C THR A 111 -7.61 4.76 -26.28
N TYR A 112 -6.62 5.65 -26.18
CA TYR A 112 -6.66 6.72 -25.20
C TYR A 112 -7.86 7.67 -25.42
N GLU A 113 -8.23 7.94 -26.66
CA GLU A 113 -9.35 8.83 -26.99
C GLU A 113 -10.69 8.30 -26.45
N GLU A 114 -10.91 6.98 -26.51
CA GLU A 114 -12.11 6.33 -25.97
C GLU A 114 -12.19 6.41 -24.44
N ILE A 115 -11.05 6.35 -23.75
CA ILE A 115 -11.02 6.41 -22.26
C ILE A 115 -10.80 7.82 -21.71
N ARG A 116 -10.43 8.80 -22.56
CA ARG A 116 -10.15 10.19 -22.17
C ARG A 116 -11.27 10.82 -21.34
N PRO A 117 -12.57 10.67 -21.67
CA PRO A 117 -13.64 11.25 -20.86
C PRO A 117 -13.65 10.76 -19.40
N TYR A 118 -13.24 9.51 -19.16
CA TYR A 118 -13.13 8.96 -17.80
C TYR A 118 -11.94 9.54 -17.04
N VAL A 119 -10.79 9.68 -17.73
CA VAL A 119 -9.59 10.29 -17.17
C VAL A 119 -9.86 11.75 -16.79
N GLU A 120 -10.46 12.53 -17.68
CA GLU A 120 -10.77 13.95 -17.45
C GLU A 120 -11.73 14.15 -16.27
N ARG A 121 -12.78 13.33 -16.16
CA ARG A 121 -13.72 13.38 -15.03
C ARG A 121 -13.09 12.95 -13.71
N ALA A 122 -12.25 11.91 -13.72
CA ALA A 122 -11.54 11.47 -12.52
C ALA A 122 -10.51 12.52 -12.06
N GLU A 123 -9.84 13.17 -13.00
CA GLU A 123 -8.86 14.21 -12.74
C GLU A 123 -9.51 15.50 -12.23
N THR A 124 -10.54 16.00 -12.92
CA THR A 124 -11.16 17.30 -12.63
C THR A 124 -12.11 17.22 -11.43
N ASP A 125 -13.03 16.26 -11.44
CA ASP A 125 -14.12 16.20 -10.47
C ASP A 125 -13.82 15.22 -9.32
N GLY A 126 -12.74 14.44 -9.43
CA GLY A 126 -12.52 13.27 -8.57
C GLY A 126 -13.60 12.21 -8.75
N TRP A 127 -14.20 12.15 -9.93
CA TRP A 127 -15.25 11.17 -10.20
C TRP A 127 -14.70 9.75 -10.15
N VAL A 128 -15.48 8.84 -9.56
CA VAL A 128 -15.17 7.42 -9.44
C VAL A 128 -16.34 6.63 -9.99
N HIS A 129 -16.09 5.65 -10.84
CA HIS A 129 -17.17 4.84 -11.41
C HIS A 129 -17.97 4.11 -10.31
N PRO A 130 -19.32 3.99 -10.41
CA PRO A 130 -20.16 3.35 -9.39
C PRO A 130 -19.68 1.96 -8.94
N ALA A 131 -19.19 1.14 -9.87
CA ALA A 131 -18.61 -0.17 -9.57
C ALA A 131 -17.39 -0.10 -8.62
N SER A 132 -16.46 0.83 -8.85
CA SER A 132 -15.31 1.02 -7.96
C SER A 132 -15.72 1.62 -6.62
N ARG A 133 -16.72 2.53 -6.60
CA ARG A 133 -17.29 3.02 -5.33
C ARG A 133 -17.89 1.90 -4.49
N ARG A 134 -18.63 0.98 -5.13
CA ARG A 134 -19.18 -0.20 -4.43
C ARG A 134 -18.09 -1.06 -3.81
N LEU A 135 -17.00 -1.34 -4.55
CA LEU A 135 -15.86 -2.07 -4.01
C LEU A 135 -15.21 -1.35 -2.82
N LEU A 136 -14.99 -0.04 -2.93
CA LEU A 136 -14.41 0.76 -1.83
C LEU A 136 -15.27 0.70 -0.57
N GLN A 137 -16.60 0.71 -0.70
CA GLN A 137 -17.52 0.52 0.42
C GLN A 137 -17.36 -0.86 1.06
N CYS A 138 -17.36 -1.93 0.27
CA CYS A 138 -17.14 -3.28 0.79
C CYS A 138 -15.79 -3.40 1.51
N TRP A 139 -14.73 -2.84 0.94
CA TRP A 139 -13.40 -2.85 1.54
C TRP A 139 -13.40 -2.09 2.87
N LYS A 140 -14.03 -0.92 2.92
CA LYS A 140 -14.14 -0.13 4.14
C LYS A 140 -14.86 -0.91 5.25
N GLU A 141 -16.01 -1.51 4.95
CA GLU A 141 -16.74 -2.37 5.90
C GLU A 141 -15.85 -3.50 6.45
N GLN A 142 -15.09 -4.18 5.57
CA GLN A 142 -14.15 -5.25 5.98
C GLN A 142 -13.01 -4.72 6.87
N LEU A 143 -12.43 -3.58 6.52
CA LEU A 143 -11.34 -2.97 7.28
C LEU A 143 -11.81 -2.44 8.63
N GLU A 144 -13.03 -1.89 8.72
CA GLU A 144 -13.66 -1.47 9.97
C GLU A 144 -13.89 -2.67 10.90
N LEU A 145 -14.39 -3.80 10.38
CA LEU A 145 -14.52 -5.05 11.15
C LEU A 145 -13.17 -5.50 11.74
N LEU A 146 -12.11 -5.35 10.94
CA LEU A 146 -10.74 -5.69 11.32
C LEU A 146 -10.03 -4.61 12.16
N GLY A 147 -10.73 -3.53 12.51
CA GLY A 147 -10.16 -2.42 13.26
C GLY A 147 -8.94 -1.83 12.58
N VAL A 148 -8.88 -1.81 11.24
CA VAL A 148 -7.81 -1.14 10.48
C VAL A 148 -8.15 0.35 10.42
N VAL A 149 -7.16 1.23 10.60
CA VAL A 149 -7.37 2.69 10.42
C VAL A 149 -7.81 2.95 8.98
N ASP A 150 -8.95 3.61 8.79
CA ASP A 150 -9.37 4.07 7.46
C ASP A 150 -8.32 5.05 6.91
N PRO A 151 -7.58 4.68 5.85
CA PRO A 151 -6.59 5.56 5.26
C PRO A 151 -7.24 6.70 4.45
N GLY A 152 -8.58 6.74 4.36
CA GLY A 152 -9.33 7.62 3.49
C GLY A 152 -9.67 6.95 2.17
N LEU A 153 -10.09 5.68 2.20
CA LEU A 153 -10.40 4.89 0.99
C LEU A 153 -11.37 5.61 0.03
N GLU A 154 -12.35 6.32 0.59
CA GLU A 154 -13.38 7.04 -0.16
C GLU A 154 -13.13 8.55 -0.25
N ARG A 155 -12.08 9.06 0.40
CA ARG A 155 -11.80 10.51 0.42
C ARG A 155 -11.26 10.92 -0.93
N ASN A 156 -11.90 11.92 -1.54
CA ASN A 156 -11.38 12.53 -2.76
C ASN A 156 -10.18 13.43 -2.42
N GLN A 157 -8.98 13.03 -2.83
CA GLN A 157 -7.75 13.80 -2.64
C GLN A 157 -7.22 14.21 -4.01
N PRO A 158 -7.28 15.51 -4.36
CA PRO A 158 -6.68 16.02 -5.59
C PRO A 158 -5.17 15.79 -5.61
N LEU A 159 -4.63 15.48 -6.79
CA LEU A 159 -3.19 15.41 -6.97
C LEU A 159 -2.61 16.84 -6.90
N ALA A 160 -1.52 17.00 -6.16
CA ALA A 160 -0.95 18.30 -5.87
C ALA A 160 -0.36 19.00 -7.12
N LEU A 161 0.17 18.22 -8.09
CA LEU A 161 0.64 18.74 -9.36
C LEU A 161 -0.24 18.31 -10.54
N SER A 162 -0.37 19.19 -11.52
CA SER A 162 -0.75 18.79 -12.88
C SER A 162 0.37 17.96 -13.53
N ILE A 163 0.06 17.25 -14.62
CA ILE A 163 1.08 16.52 -15.39
C ILE A 163 2.15 17.50 -15.90
N ASP A 164 1.75 18.61 -16.50
CA ASP A 164 2.71 19.58 -17.06
C ASP A 164 3.54 20.26 -15.97
N GLY A 165 2.94 20.57 -14.82
CA GLY A 165 3.67 21.10 -13.67
C GLY A 165 4.71 20.12 -13.13
N LEU A 166 4.39 18.82 -13.09
CA LEU A 166 5.39 17.81 -12.74
C LEU A 166 6.52 17.74 -13.77
N ILE A 167 6.19 17.69 -15.07
CA ILE A 167 7.20 17.58 -16.13
C ILE A 167 8.12 18.81 -16.15
N GLU A 168 7.58 20.00 -15.92
CA GLU A 168 8.37 21.22 -15.77
C GLU A 168 9.36 21.10 -14.61
N GLN A 169 8.92 20.70 -13.41
CA GLN A 169 9.79 20.56 -12.25
C GLN A 169 10.87 19.49 -12.46
N LEU A 170 10.51 18.33 -13.01
CA LEU A 170 11.47 17.29 -13.35
C LEU A 170 12.45 17.77 -14.44
N GLY A 171 11.99 18.58 -15.39
CA GLY A 171 12.79 19.17 -16.47
C GLY A 171 13.85 20.12 -15.94
N GLN A 172 13.48 20.98 -14.98
CA GLN A 172 14.41 21.89 -14.30
C GLN A 172 15.52 21.13 -13.55
N ALA A 173 15.21 19.95 -13.00
CA ALA A 173 16.18 19.07 -12.33
C ALA A 173 16.97 18.15 -13.31
N GLY A 174 16.62 18.16 -14.60
CA GLY A 174 17.17 17.26 -15.62
C GLY A 174 16.80 15.79 -15.41
N LEU A 175 15.64 15.52 -14.82
CA LEU A 175 15.15 14.18 -14.44
C LEU A 175 14.04 13.67 -15.37
N VAL A 176 13.81 14.34 -16.50
CA VAL A 176 12.84 13.93 -17.51
C VAL A 176 13.35 14.25 -18.91
N LEU A 177 13.06 13.36 -19.85
CA LEU A 177 13.19 13.58 -21.29
C LEU A 177 11.79 13.70 -21.87
N ASP A 178 11.34 14.93 -22.14
CA ASP A 178 10.00 15.20 -22.66
C ASP A 178 10.00 15.29 -24.19
N HIS A 179 9.53 14.25 -24.86
CA HIS A 179 9.35 14.23 -26.32
C HIS A 179 7.90 14.49 -26.75
N ARG A 180 6.99 14.85 -25.83
CA ARG A 180 5.55 15.02 -26.14
C ARG A 180 5.29 16.07 -27.21
N ARG A 181 6.08 17.15 -27.23
CA ARG A 181 6.01 18.19 -28.28
C ARG A 181 6.30 17.69 -29.70
N PHE A 182 6.91 16.51 -29.83
CA PHE A 182 7.21 15.84 -31.10
C PHE A 182 6.28 14.64 -31.35
N GLY A 183 5.18 14.51 -30.58
CA GLY A 183 4.30 13.33 -30.61
C GLY A 183 4.90 12.09 -29.96
N GLY A 184 6.00 12.23 -29.22
CA GLY A 184 6.68 11.14 -28.52
C GLY A 184 6.25 11.01 -27.04
N PRO A 185 6.75 9.99 -26.35
CA PRO A 185 6.53 9.80 -24.90
C PRO A 185 7.34 10.79 -24.05
N ALA A 186 7.09 10.80 -22.74
CA ALA A 186 7.99 11.40 -21.75
C ALA A 186 8.63 10.30 -20.89
N TYR A 187 9.96 10.33 -20.75
CA TYR A 187 10.71 9.37 -19.94
C TYR A 187 11.21 10.02 -18.66
N LEU A 188 11.10 9.31 -17.55
CA LEU A 188 11.81 9.63 -16.31
C LEU A 188 13.27 9.20 -16.48
N ASP A 189 14.19 10.13 -16.21
CA ASP A 189 15.62 9.94 -16.43
C ASP A 189 16.35 9.59 -15.12
N GLY A 190 16.58 8.29 -14.94
CA GLY A 190 17.41 7.77 -13.85
C GLY A 190 18.85 7.44 -14.24
N THR A 191 19.28 7.77 -15.46
CA THR A 191 20.55 7.28 -16.03
C THR A 191 21.77 7.76 -15.27
N ARG A 192 21.70 8.96 -14.67
CA ARG A 192 22.74 9.49 -13.77
C ARG A 192 23.00 8.62 -12.53
N TRP A 193 22.06 7.76 -12.15
CA TRP A 193 22.18 6.79 -11.05
C TRP A 193 22.40 5.35 -11.55
N GLY A 194 22.66 5.15 -12.84
CA GLY A 194 22.78 3.83 -13.45
C GLY A 194 21.44 3.10 -13.63
N LEU A 195 20.31 3.81 -13.56
CA LEU A 195 18.97 3.26 -13.82
C LEU A 195 18.56 3.47 -15.28
N PRO A 196 17.76 2.58 -15.89
CA PRO A 196 17.30 2.76 -17.26
C PRO A 196 16.33 3.94 -17.39
N LEU A 197 16.19 4.48 -18.61
CA LEU A 197 15.10 5.39 -18.95
C LEU A 197 13.76 4.67 -18.74
N ARG A 198 12.88 5.26 -17.94
CA ARG A 198 11.57 4.69 -17.62
C ARG A 198 10.48 5.50 -18.31
N PRO A 199 9.72 4.93 -19.27
CA PRO A 199 8.57 5.65 -19.82
C PRO A 199 7.63 6.06 -18.71
N GLY A 200 7.35 7.35 -18.55
CA GLY A 200 6.40 7.88 -17.56
C GLY A 200 5.04 8.14 -18.20
N ILE A 201 5.06 8.75 -19.38
CA ILE A 201 3.89 9.08 -20.20
C ILE A 201 4.11 8.45 -21.57
N SER A 202 3.16 7.66 -22.06
CA SER A 202 3.22 7.09 -23.41
C SER A 202 2.96 8.14 -24.49
N ALA A 203 3.27 7.80 -25.75
CA ALA A 203 3.09 8.70 -26.89
C ALA A 203 1.62 9.10 -27.14
N ASP A 204 0.67 8.26 -26.70
CA ASP A 204 -0.77 8.55 -26.70
C ASP A 204 -1.22 9.46 -25.53
N GLY A 205 -0.27 9.94 -24.70
CA GLY A 205 -0.52 10.86 -23.60
C GLY A 205 -0.86 10.19 -22.27
N HIS A 206 -0.88 8.85 -22.20
CA HIS A 206 -1.26 8.15 -20.98
C HIS A 206 -0.12 8.15 -19.94
N ALA A 207 -0.33 8.83 -18.82
CA ALA A 207 0.60 8.81 -17.69
C ALA A 207 0.41 7.56 -16.81
N ASN A 208 1.50 6.87 -16.50
CA ASN A 208 1.43 5.67 -15.65
C ASN A 208 1.43 6.01 -14.15
N TYR A 209 1.31 4.97 -13.32
CA TYR A 209 1.21 5.12 -11.87
C TYR A 209 2.44 5.77 -11.21
N VAL A 210 3.64 5.67 -11.80
CA VAL A 210 4.87 6.30 -11.29
C VAL A 210 4.75 7.82 -11.43
N VAL A 211 4.26 8.30 -12.58
CA VAL A 211 3.97 9.73 -12.78
C VAL A 211 2.91 10.19 -11.79
N MET A 212 1.85 9.41 -11.60
CA MET A 212 0.81 9.75 -10.61
C MET A 212 1.41 9.88 -9.20
N LEU A 213 2.22 8.91 -8.75
CA LEU A 213 2.89 8.96 -7.43
C LEU A 213 3.77 10.21 -7.27
N LEU A 214 4.51 10.60 -8.32
CA LEU A 214 5.32 11.81 -8.28
C LEU A 214 4.48 13.09 -8.20
N ARG A 215 3.35 13.16 -8.91
CA ARG A 215 2.42 14.31 -8.82
C ARG A 215 1.89 14.54 -7.41
N ASP A 216 1.83 13.46 -6.63
CA ASP A 216 1.27 13.41 -5.29
C ASP A 216 2.33 13.66 -4.20
N LEU A 217 3.47 12.97 -4.30
CA LEU A 217 4.50 12.97 -3.25
C LEU A 217 5.58 14.06 -3.43
N LEU A 218 5.93 14.42 -4.67
CA LEU A 218 7.04 15.35 -4.91
C LEU A 218 6.85 16.71 -4.21
N PRO A 219 5.64 17.31 -4.19
CA PRO A 219 5.43 18.61 -3.53
C PRO A 219 5.60 18.61 -2.01
N ILE A 220 5.42 17.46 -1.37
CA ILE A 220 5.37 17.34 0.10
C ILE A 220 6.59 16.63 0.68
N VAL A 221 7.45 16.02 -0.15
CA VAL A 221 8.51 15.14 0.32
C VAL A 221 9.52 15.84 1.25
N GLY A 222 9.77 17.13 1.02
CA GLY A 222 10.70 17.94 1.82
C GLY A 222 10.15 18.34 3.19
N ASP A 223 8.85 18.17 3.44
CA ASP A 223 8.20 18.53 4.70
C ASP A 223 8.40 17.47 5.80
N TYR A 224 8.95 16.30 5.43
CA TYR A 224 9.10 15.16 6.32
C TYR A 224 10.56 14.79 6.54
N SER A 225 10.91 14.38 7.76
CA SER A 225 12.26 13.91 8.07
C SER A 225 12.59 12.58 7.41
N ALA A 226 11.59 11.73 7.18
CA ALA A 226 11.68 10.55 6.35
C ALA A 226 10.31 10.13 5.79
N VAL A 227 10.33 9.56 4.59
CA VAL A 227 9.16 8.98 3.91
C VAL A 227 9.35 7.47 3.78
N LEU A 228 8.52 6.70 4.46
CA LEU A 228 8.45 5.25 4.36
C LEU A 228 7.49 4.83 3.23
N MET A 229 8.06 4.36 2.12
CA MET A 229 7.33 3.79 0.99
C MET A 229 7.20 2.28 1.13
N ILE A 230 6.01 1.81 1.50
CA ILE A 230 5.68 0.37 1.58
C ILE A 230 5.10 -0.07 0.25
N HIS A 231 5.73 -1.03 -0.44
CA HIS A 231 5.36 -1.36 -1.82
C HIS A 231 5.43 -2.85 -2.13
N ASP A 232 4.78 -3.26 -3.21
CA ASP A 232 4.90 -4.62 -3.74
C ASP A 232 6.33 -4.85 -4.26
N GLN A 233 6.94 -5.97 -3.88
CA GLN A 233 8.29 -6.32 -4.30
C GLN A 233 8.44 -6.41 -5.83
N GLU A 234 7.39 -6.76 -6.57
CA GLU A 234 7.45 -6.84 -8.04
C GLU A 234 7.74 -5.49 -8.72
N VAL A 235 7.38 -4.38 -8.06
CA VAL A 235 7.62 -3.02 -8.59
C VAL A 235 8.84 -2.35 -7.95
N THR A 236 9.75 -3.13 -7.34
CA THR A 236 10.93 -2.60 -6.66
C THR A 236 11.77 -1.68 -7.56
N ALA A 237 11.93 -2.01 -8.84
CA ALA A 237 12.71 -1.19 -9.77
C ALA A 237 12.12 0.24 -9.93
N ASP A 238 10.79 0.35 -10.03
CA ASP A 238 10.10 1.64 -10.11
C ASP A 238 10.25 2.41 -8.78
N TYR A 239 10.18 1.73 -7.64
CA TYR A 239 10.37 2.36 -6.32
C TYR A 239 11.81 2.79 -6.05
N VAL A 240 12.82 2.10 -6.63
CA VAL A 240 14.22 2.58 -6.61
C VAL A 240 14.33 3.91 -7.36
N LEU A 241 13.73 4.00 -8.55
CA LEU A 241 13.72 5.24 -9.33
C LEU A 241 12.96 6.36 -8.60
N LEU A 242 11.77 6.07 -8.08
CA LEU A 242 10.99 7.02 -7.29
C LEU A 242 11.78 7.58 -6.11
N ALA A 243 12.46 6.71 -5.35
CA ALA A 243 13.29 7.16 -4.23
C ALA A 243 14.40 8.11 -4.69
N ARG A 244 15.11 7.80 -5.78
CA ARG A 244 16.16 8.69 -6.30
C ARG A 244 15.63 10.04 -6.77
N ILE A 245 14.47 10.05 -7.44
CA ILE A 245 13.84 11.30 -7.87
C ILE A 245 13.44 12.10 -6.63
N LEU A 246 12.70 11.51 -5.68
CA LEU A 246 12.24 12.20 -4.48
C LEU A 246 13.40 12.68 -3.58
N GLU A 247 14.49 11.93 -3.48
CA GLU A 247 15.74 12.33 -2.82
C GLU A 247 16.35 13.59 -3.47
N ALA A 248 16.28 13.70 -4.80
CA ALA A 248 16.77 14.90 -5.51
C ALA A 248 15.94 16.15 -5.19
N PHE A 249 14.72 16.00 -4.65
CA PHE A 249 13.86 17.08 -4.16
C PHE A 249 13.89 17.21 -2.62
N GLY A 250 14.92 16.67 -1.97
CA GLY A 250 15.17 16.87 -0.53
C GLY A 250 14.52 15.83 0.39
N GLY A 251 13.89 14.79 -0.15
CA GLY A 251 13.32 13.71 0.65
C GLY A 251 14.38 12.75 1.21
N THR A 252 14.18 12.28 2.44
CA THR A 252 14.85 11.06 2.94
C THR A 252 13.93 9.89 2.74
N ILE A 253 14.26 8.97 1.83
CA ILE A 253 13.33 7.94 1.37
C ILE A 253 13.72 6.55 1.87
N VAL A 254 12.83 5.93 2.64
CA VAL A 254 12.95 4.55 3.12
C VAL A 254 12.00 3.67 2.31
N ARG A 255 12.50 2.57 1.76
CA ARG A 255 11.69 1.62 0.98
C ARG A 255 11.49 0.33 1.76
N MET A 256 10.25 -0.14 1.81
CA MET A 256 9.90 -1.43 2.37
C MET A 256 9.16 -2.28 1.33
N PRO A 257 9.88 -3.15 0.60
CA PRO A 257 9.25 -4.12 -0.29
C PRO A 257 8.55 -5.20 0.54
N LEU A 258 7.31 -5.52 0.15
CA LEU A 258 6.53 -6.64 0.65
C LEU A 258 6.32 -7.65 -0.48
N ALA A 259 6.70 -8.90 -0.25
CA ALA A 259 6.39 -9.98 -1.17
C ALA A 259 4.88 -10.26 -1.16
N ARG A 260 4.34 -10.58 -2.35
CA ARG A 260 2.98 -11.11 -2.49
C ARG A 260 2.84 -12.42 -1.73
N VAL A 261 1.61 -12.71 -1.30
CA VAL A 261 1.26 -13.97 -0.65
C VAL A 261 0.81 -14.94 -1.75
N PRO A 262 1.56 -16.04 -2.00
CA PRO A 262 1.14 -17.06 -2.95
C PRO A 262 -0.14 -17.76 -2.47
N ILE A 263 -0.97 -18.23 -3.39
CA ILE A 263 -2.11 -19.11 -3.11
C ILE A 263 -1.80 -20.42 -3.84
N GLU A 264 -1.84 -21.54 -3.11
CA GLU A 264 -1.52 -22.87 -3.68
C GLU A 264 -0.18 -22.91 -4.44
N GLY A 265 0.87 -22.33 -3.85
CA GLY A 265 2.21 -22.28 -4.44
C GLY A 265 2.41 -21.22 -5.51
N THR A 266 1.34 -20.53 -5.94
CA THR A 266 1.39 -19.65 -7.10
C THR A 266 1.11 -18.20 -6.73
N VAL A 267 1.98 -17.29 -7.17
CA VAL A 267 1.68 -15.85 -7.19
C VAL A 267 0.93 -15.55 -8.47
N GLN A 268 -0.40 -15.72 -8.43
CA GLN A 268 -1.25 -15.48 -9.60
C GLN A 268 -1.81 -14.06 -9.59
N SER A 269 -1.77 -13.41 -10.75
CA SER A 269 -2.48 -12.17 -10.94
C SER A 269 -3.99 -12.40 -10.85
N SER A 270 -4.67 -11.56 -10.09
CA SER A 270 -6.14 -11.53 -9.99
C SER A 270 -6.86 -11.20 -11.31
N ARG A 271 -6.14 -11.10 -12.42
CA ARG A 271 -6.74 -10.96 -13.76
C ARG A 271 -7.32 -12.29 -14.26
N TYR A 272 -6.96 -13.41 -13.62
CA TYR A 272 -7.27 -14.76 -14.07
C TYR A 272 -8.30 -15.51 -13.20
N GLY A 273 -8.97 -14.85 -12.26
CA GLY A 273 -9.84 -15.56 -11.31
C GLY A 273 -9.06 -16.27 -10.20
N GLY A 274 -9.69 -17.30 -9.62
CA GLY A 274 -9.03 -18.23 -8.69
C GLY A 274 -8.94 -17.77 -7.23
N TRP A 275 -9.71 -16.74 -6.83
CA TRP A 275 -9.71 -16.23 -5.45
C TRP A 275 -10.86 -16.73 -4.58
N ALA A 276 -11.71 -17.62 -5.09
CA ALA A 276 -12.80 -18.18 -4.29
C ALA A 276 -12.22 -18.87 -3.03
N GLY A 277 -12.83 -18.60 -1.87
CA GLY A 277 -12.40 -19.10 -0.57
C GLY A 277 -11.21 -18.37 0.06
N VAL A 278 -10.62 -17.37 -0.59
CA VAL A 278 -9.44 -16.64 -0.09
C VAL A 278 -9.58 -15.12 -0.18
N THR A 279 -10.76 -14.58 -0.51
CA THR A 279 -11.02 -13.15 -0.40
C THR A 279 -11.02 -12.71 1.06
N LEU A 280 -10.67 -11.45 1.35
CA LEU A 280 -10.64 -10.96 2.73
C LEU A 280 -11.98 -11.14 3.45
N ARG A 281 -13.10 -10.92 2.75
CA ARG A 281 -14.46 -11.19 3.27
C ARG A 281 -14.64 -12.64 3.72
N GLU A 282 -14.23 -13.60 2.90
CA GLU A 282 -14.33 -15.03 3.23
C GLU A 282 -13.41 -15.39 4.40
N LEU A 283 -12.20 -14.83 4.45
CA LEU A 283 -11.28 -15.04 5.56
C LEU A 283 -11.83 -14.49 6.89
N ILE A 284 -12.44 -13.30 6.86
CA ILE A 284 -13.12 -12.73 8.03
C ILE A 284 -14.25 -13.65 8.50
N ALA A 285 -15.12 -14.07 7.58
CA ALA A 285 -16.23 -14.97 7.90
C ALA A 285 -15.74 -16.30 8.51
N ALA A 286 -14.71 -16.91 7.92
CA ALA A 286 -14.15 -18.17 8.39
C ALA A 286 -13.50 -18.08 9.78
N CYS A 287 -12.96 -16.93 10.17
CA CYS A 287 -12.40 -16.74 11.51
C CYS A 287 -13.50 -16.40 12.54
N ARG A 288 -14.46 -15.54 12.19
CA ARG A 288 -15.53 -15.11 13.11
C ARG A 288 -16.52 -16.21 13.47
N GLN A 289 -16.55 -17.31 12.73
CA GLN A 289 -17.37 -18.47 13.06
C GLN A 289 -17.02 -19.07 14.42
N ASP A 290 -15.75 -19.04 14.81
CA ASP A 290 -15.24 -19.76 15.99
C ASP A 290 -14.51 -18.87 17.00
N PHE A 291 -14.25 -17.61 16.65
CA PHE A 291 -13.39 -16.72 17.43
C PHE A 291 -14.00 -15.34 17.62
N SER A 292 -13.63 -14.67 18.71
CA SER A 292 -14.04 -13.28 18.96
C SER A 292 -13.50 -12.30 17.92
N ASP A 293 -14.16 -11.14 17.78
CA ASP A 293 -13.73 -10.09 16.84
C ASP A 293 -12.30 -9.60 17.14
N ASP A 294 -11.98 -9.35 18.42
CA ASP A 294 -10.64 -8.91 18.82
C ASP A 294 -9.56 -9.97 18.54
N ALA A 295 -9.88 -11.25 18.71
CA ALA A 295 -8.97 -12.32 18.32
C ALA A 295 -8.77 -12.39 16.82
N CYS A 296 -9.81 -12.19 16.02
CA CYS A 296 -9.68 -12.10 14.56
C CYS A 296 -8.76 -10.93 14.16
N ARG A 297 -8.95 -9.74 14.75
CA ARG A 297 -8.13 -8.54 14.50
C ARG A 297 -6.65 -8.79 14.78
N LEU A 298 -6.35 -9.32 15.96
CA LEU A 298 -4.98 -9.59 16.38
C LEU A 298 -4.37 -10.77 15.61
N GLY A 299 -5.11 -11.87 15.48
CA GLY A 299 -4.65 -13.09 14.81
C GLY A 299 -4.35 -12.91 13.33
N MET A 300 -5.15 -12.13 12.61
CA MET A 300 -4.86 -11.78 11.22
C MET A 300 -3.57 -10.98 11.09
N ARG A 301 -3.36 -9.96 11.95
CA ARG A 301 -2.10 -9.20 11.97
C ARG A 301 -0.91 -10.10 12.28
N MET A 302 -1.02 -10.98 13.28
CA MET A 302 0.03 -11.97 13.60
C MET A 302 0.38 -12.87 12.42
N TYR A 303 -0.63 -13.39 11.73
CA TYR A 303 -0.43 -14.27 10.59
C TYR A 303 0.22 -13.54 9.41
N PHE A 304 -0.35 -12.43 8.96
CA PHE A 304 0.12 -11.71 7.78
C PHE A 304 1.43 -10.95 7.99
N ILE A 305 1.75 -10.54 9.23
CA ILE A 305 2.98 -9.83 9.55
C ILE A 305 4.10 -10.79 9.94
N ALA A 306 3.90 -11.57 11.01
CA ALA A 306 5.00 -12.33 11.60
C ALA A 306 5.14 -13.76 11.05
N MET A 307 4.03 -14.43 10.69
CA MET A 307 4.12 -15.80 10.16
C MET A 307 4.48 -15.81 8.67
N LEU A 308 3.81 -15.00 7.84
CA LEU A 308 4.15 -14.87 6.42
C LEU A 308 5.41 -14.02 6.17
N GLN A 309 5.80 -13.17 7.14
CA GLN A 309 6.98 -12.33 7.09
C GLN A 309 7.00 -11.35 5.91
N ARG A 310 8.06 -10.55 5.81
CA ARG A 310 8.23 -9.57 4.72
C ARG A 310 8.34 -10.26 3.35
N ALA A 311 9.22 -11.25 3.25
CA ALA A 311 9.61 -11.87 1.98
C ALA A 311 8.69 -13.00 1.48
N ALA A 312 7.69 -13.42 2.27
CA ALA A 312 6.71 -14.48 1.96
C ALA A 312 7.25 -15.62 1.08
N SER A 313 7.98 -16.56 1.69
CA SER A 313 8.35 -17.82 1.03
C SER A 313 7.19 -18.84 0.97
N ASP A 314 6.19 -18.67 1.85
CA ASP A 314 5.14 -19.66 2.06
C ASP A 314 3.81 -19.22 1.46
N SER A 315 3.07 -20.20 0.95
CA SER A 315 1.70 -19.98 0.46
C SER A 315 0.73 -19.70 1.60
N PHE A 316 -0.35 -19.01 1.27
CA PHE A 316 -1.50 -18.86 2.15
C PHE A 316 -2.05 -20.22 2.60
N ARG A 317 -2.33 -20.33 3.90
CA ARG A 317 -2.82 -21.53 4.57
C ARG A 317 -3.89 -21.15 5.59
N LEU A 318 -5.15 -21.46 5.29
CA LEU A 318 -6.27 -21.13 6.19
C LEU A 318 -6.14 -21.78 7.57
N ASP A 319 -5.58 -22.99 7.65
CA ASP A 319 -5.34 -23.68 8.93
C ASP A 319 -4.28 -22.97 9.79
N LEU A 320 -3.26 -22.36 9.18
CA LEU A 320 -2.27 -21.57 9.90
C LEU A 320 -2.86 -20.24 10.36
N LEU A 321 -3.71 -19.61 9.54
CA LEU A 321 -4.44 -18.41 9.95
C LEU A 321 -5.34 -18.71 11.17
N ARG A 322 -6.14 -19.78 11.13
CA ARG A 322 -6.98 -20.19 12.27
C ARG A 322 -6.16 -20.49 13.52
N ARG A 323 -4.98 -21.11 13.38
CA ARG A 323 -4.04 -21.31 14.50
C ARG A 323 -3.52 -19.99 15.07
N ALA A 324 -3.26 -18.99 14.22
CA ALA A 324 -2.85 -17.65 14.66
C ALA A 324 -3.97 -16.96 15.45
N VAL A 325 -5.23 -17.07 15.00
CA VAL A 325 -6.40 -16.51 15.71
C VAL A 325 -6.63 -17.21 17.06
N ALA A 326 -6.57 -18.55 17.11
CA ALA A 326 -6.63 -19.29 18.37
C ALA A 326 -5.47 -18.96 19.32
N ARG A 327 -4.31 -18.57 18.79
CA ARG A 327 -3.20 -18.05 19.59
C ARG A 327 -3.49 -16.64 20.10
N ALA A 328 -4.12 -15.78 19.28
CA ALA A 328 -4.51 -14.44 19.65
C ALA A 328 -5.49 -14.43 20.83
N GLU A 329 -6.48 -15.33 20.87
CA GLU A 329 -7.38 -15.46 22.03
C GLU A 329 -6.64 -15.66 23.34
N ARG A 330 -5.73 -16.64 23.37
CA ARG A 330 -4.92 -16.92 24.56
C ARG A 330 -4.02 -15.74 24.96
N ILE A 331 -3.55 -14.96 23.97
CA ILE A 331 -2.78 -13.75 24.23
C ILE A 331 -3.67 -12.67 24.87
N LEU A 332 -4.89 -12.50 24.36
CA LEU A 332 -5.86 -11.54 24.89
C LEU A 332 -6.30 -11.90 26.32
N GLU A 333 -6.53 -13.18 26.60
CA GLU A 333 -6.90 -13.69 27.93
C GLU A 333 -5.79 -13.52 28.97
N SER A 334 -4.53 -13.57 28.53
CA SER A 334 -3.37 -13.45 29.43
C SER A 334 -2.83 -12.03 29.55
N ALA A 335 -3.32 -11.08 28.74
CA ALA A 335 -2.82 -9.71 28.72
C ALA A 335 -2.93 -9.03 30.09
N ASP A 336 -1.90 -8.27 30.46
CA ASP A 336 -1.80 -7.59 31.75
C ASP A 336 -1.95 -6.07 31.64
N ASP A 337 -2.25 -5.39 32.75
CA ASP A 337 -2.55 -3.94 32.76
C ASP A 337 -1.32 -3.02 32.67
N ARG A 338 -0.16 -3.55 32.27
CA ARG A 338 1.09 -2.78 32.23
C ARG A 338 1.16 -1.81 31.05
N ALA A 339 1.92 -0.73 31.25
CA ALA A 339 2.22 0.26 30.22
C ALA A 339 3.46 -0.13 29.41
N ASP A 340 3.27 -0.42 28.13
CA ASP A 340 4.29 -0.97 27.22
C ASP A 340 4.93 0.10 26.30
N ALA A 341 4.91 1.39 26.67
CA ALA A 341 5.51 2.44 25.83
C ALA A 341 7.02 2.21 25.55
N LYS A 342 7.76 1.70 26.55
CA LYS A 342 9.17 1.31 26.39
C LYS A 342 9.35 0.14 25.41
N ASP A 343 8.35 -0.71 25.27
CA ASP A 343 8.40 -1.86 24.38
C ASP A 343 8.28 -1.47 22.91
N LEU A 344 7.75 -0.28 22.59
CA LEU A 344 7.69 0.26 21.23
C LEU A 344 9.01 0.90 20.82
N VAL A 345 9.66 1.64 21.73
CA VAL A 345 10.92 2.35 21.45
C VAL A 345 12.03 1.39 21.01
N ARG A 346 12.14 0.21 21.62
CA ARG A 346 13.14 -0.81 21.22
C ARG A 346 12.97 -1.35 19.79
N HIS A 347 11.79 -1.14 19.19
CA HIS A 347 11.47 -1.57 17.83
C HIS A 347 11.49 -0.39 16.84
N GLN A 348 11.90 0.80 17.27
CA GLN A 348 12.16 1.91 16.37
C GLN A 348 13.39 1.63 15.51
N THR A 349 13.27 1.96 14.23
CA THR A 349 14.38 1.94 13.30
C THR A 349 15.23 3.20 13.42
N GLU A 350 16.38 3.23 12.73
CA GLU A 350 17.23 4.42 12.65
C GLU A 350 16.52 5.65 12.05
N TYR A 351 15.41 5.45 11.32
CA TYR A 351 14.58 6.50 10.72
C TYR A 351 13.34 6.84 11.58
N GLY A 352 13.25 6.34 12.82
CA GLY A 352 12.23 6.73 13.80
C GLY A 352 10.88 6.00 13.72
N TRP A 353 10.59 5.26 12.63
CA TRP A 353 9.38 4.44 12.53
C TRP A 353 9.55 3.08 13.22
N VAL A 354 8.46 2.49 13.69
CA VAL A 354 8.45 1.19 14.39
C VAL A 354 8.31 0.04 13.40
N ASP A 355 9.21 -0.95 13.47
CA ASP A 355 9.18 -2.14 12.62
C ASP A 355 8.01 -3.06 12.98
N PRO A 356 6.97 -3.20 12.11
CA PRO A 356 5.80 -4.01 12.41
C PRO A 356 6.17 -5.49 12.55
N TYR A 357 7.15 -5.99 11.79
CA TYR A 357 7.57 -7.38 11.89
C TYR A 357 8.22 -7.68 13.23
N GLN A 358 9.21 -6.86 13.64
CA GLN A 358 9.89 -7.08 14.91
C GLN A 358 8.93 -6.96 16.09
N LEU A 359 8.02 -5.99 16.06
CA LEU A 359 6.99 -5.81 17.08
C LEU A 359 6.05 -7.02 17.16
N THR A 360 5.52 -7.51 16.03
CA THR A 360 4.58 -8.63 16.01
C THR A 360 5.27 -9.97 16.25
N ALA A 361 6.52 -10.16 15.80
CA ALA A 361 7.29 -11.36 16.08
C ALA A 361 7.66 -11.46 17.56
N ASP A 362 8.02 -10.34 18.21
CA ASP A 362 8.26 -10.30 19.64
C ASP A 362 7.01 -10.72 20.42
N LEU A 363 5.81 -10.26 20.00
CA LEU A 363 4.53 -10.67 20.58
C LEU A 363 4.33 -12.19 20.57
N LEU A 364 4.76 -12.87 19.49
CA LEU A 364 4.68 -14.33 19.38
C LEU A 364 5.70 -15.06 20.26
N SER A 365 6.89 -14.49 20.42
CA SER A 365 8.01 -15.10 21.16
C SER A 365 7.99 -14.88 22.67
N ARG A 366 7.19 -13.90 23.12
CA ARG A 366 7.15 -13.42 24.50
C ARG A 366 6.87 -14.55 25.49
N ARG A 367 7.78 -14.70 26.47
CA ARG A 367 7.57 -15.52 27.67
C ARG A 367 6.65 -14.84 28.70
N ARG A 368 6.42 -13.53 28.58
CA ARG A 368 5.57 -12.73 29.48
C ARG A 368 4.37 -12.16 28.71
N PRO A 369 3.16 -12.13 29.29
CA PRO A 369 1.97 -11.66 28.57
C PRO A 369 2.07 -10.19 28.17
N PRO A 370 1.61 -9.77 26.99
CA PRO A 370 1.70 -8.38 26.55
C PRO A 370 0.76 -7.44 27.31
N GLY A 371 1.14 -6.16 27.41
CA GLY A 371 0.28 -5.15 28.03
C GLY A 371 -0.99 -4.90 27.21
N GLN A 372 -2.14 -4.86 27.88
CA GLN A 372 -3.44 -4.62 27.26
C GLN A 372 -3.49 -3.26 26.53
N ALA A 373 -2.81 -2.25 27.06
CA ALA A 373 -2.71 -0.94 26.44
C ALA A 373 -2.01 -0.98 25.07
N LEU A 374 -0.99 -1.84 24.89
CA LEU A 374 -0.31 -2.04 23.61
C LEU A 374 -1.24 -2.71 22.60
N LEU A 375 -1.90 -3.80 23.02
CA LEU A 375 -2.84 -4.53 22.15
C LEU A 375 -3.94 -3.59 21.63
N ARG A 376 -4.57 -2.81 22.53
CA ARG A 376 -5.60 -1.83 22.16
C ARG A 376 -5.10 -0.70 21.28
N ALA A 377 -3.89 -0.20 21.51
CA ALA A 377 -3.38 0.94 20.75
C ALA A 377 -2.90 0.55 19.34
N VAL A 378 -2.44 -0.69 19.15
CA VAL A 378 -1.73 -1.10 17.92
C VAL A 378 -2.47 -2.19 17.12
N TYR A 379 -3.16 -3.12 17.77
CA TYR A 379 -3.68 -4.33 17.12
C TYR A 379 -5.21 -4.46 17.10
N LEU A 380 -5.92 -3.76 18.00
CA LEU A 380 -7.40 -3.77 18.12
C LEU A 380 -7.99 -2.45 17.66
#